data_AF-K2E5H8-F1
#
_entry.id   AF-K2E5H8-F1
#
_cell.length_a   1.000
_cell.length_b   1.000
_cell.length_c   1.000
_cell.angle_alpha   90.00
_cell.angle_beta   90.00
_cell.angle_gamma   90.00
#
_symmetry.space_group_name_H-M   'P 1'
#
loop_
_entity.id
_entity.type
_entity.pdbx_description
1 polymer ?
#
loop_
_entity_poly.entity_id
_entity_poly.type
_entity_poly.pdbx_seq_one_letter_code
_entity_poly.pdbx_strand_id
1 'polypeptide(L)'
;MREDFKTLASDSNVIYTTHNQYLIDTTNLSSTYITETSGGVIKATKYSQYLQGRSVKTSYFQPLLDAIKVQPFSLEIPWEKTLICEGIYDYIAYSIAFEDLLGKKLGFSIIPGEGASSLSPLISLSIAWGSKFLVLLDRDEEGVEQAERYSGNFKIFKDKILTLGDIAKLAKQNFEVEDLFSVRDKMKLATLAGVSLVKPPTKGSFDQILATIFLSQPLRRKVQDNLEKSTKKTFEGIYRHLNSLY
;
A
#
# COMPACT_ATOMS: atom_id res chain seq x y z
N MET A 1 24.65 -11.89 -11.37
CA MET A 1 23.94 -12.97 -12.09
C MET A 1 23.48 -12.57 -13.49
N ARG A 2 22.55 -11.61 -13.69
CA ARG A 2 22.16 -11.17 -15.07
C ARG A 2 23.31 -10.53 -15.85
N GLU A 3 24.13 -9.70 -15.20
CA GLU A 3 25.33 -9.12 -15.83
C GLU A 3 26.38 -10.18 -16.17
N ASP A 4 26.56 -11.19 -15.32
CA ASP A 4 27.44 -12.33 -15.62
C ASP A 4 27.00 -13.08 -16.88
N PHE A 5 25.69 -13.25 -17.09
CA PHE A 5 25.16 -13.83 -18.33
C PHE A 5 25.42 -12.94 -19.56
N LYS A 6 25.39 -11.61 -19.40
CA LYS A 6 25.74 -10.68 -20.50
C LYS A 6 27.23 -10.72 -20.83
N THR A 7 28.09 -10.81 -19.81
CA THR A 7 29.54 -10.98 -20.00
C THR A 7 29.85 -12.31 -20.69
N LEU A 8 29.15 -13.39 -20.32
CA LEU A 8 29.29 -14.66 -21.03
C LEU A 8 28.76 -14.57 -22.47
N ALA A 9 27.71 -13.78 -22.70
CA ALA A 9 27.13 -13.58 -24.02
C ALA A 9 27.95 -12.66 -24.94
N SER A 10 29.08 -12.07 -24.51
CA SER A 10 29.92 -11.23 -25.37
C SER A 10 30.58 -12.03 -26.50
N ASP A 11 31.00 -13.25 -26.18
CA ASP A 11 31.74 -14.12 -27.10
C ASP A 11 31.03 -15.47 -27.33
N SER A 12 29.81 -15.64 -26.80
CA SER A 12 29.05 -16.88 -26.92
C SER A 12 27.54 -16.66 -26.96
N ASN A 13 26.80 -17.67 -27.45
CA ASN A 13 25.33 -17.66 -27.39
C ASN A 13 24.86 -18.32 -26.11
N VAL A 14 24.16 -17.57 -25.26
CA VAL A 14 23.63 -18.07 -23.99
C VAL A 14 22.12 -18.28 -24.11
N ILE A 15 21.67 -19.53 -23.90
CA ILE A 15 20.25 -19.90 -23.84
C ILE A 15 19.97 -20.47 -22.46
N TYR A 16 18.97 -19.93 -21.76
CA TYR A 16 18.57 -20.37 -20.43
C TYR A 16 17.07 -20.25 -20.23
N THR A 17 16.56 -20.97 -19.24
CA THR A 17 15.16 -20.90 -18.80
C THR A 17 15.10 -20.40 -17.35
N THR A 18 14.10 -19.60 -17.00
CA THR A 18 13.98 -19.03 -15.65
C THR A 18 12.52 -18.88 -15.22
N HIS A 19 12.24 -19.08 -13.93
CA HIS A 19 11.01 -18.63 -13.26
C HIS A 19 11.22 -17.33 -12.47
N ASN A 20 12.44 -16.80 -12.44
CA ASN A 20 12.79 -15.59 -11.71
C ASN A 20 12.65 -14.36 -12.61
N GLN A 21 11.76 -13.44 -12.23
CA GLN A 21 11.53 -12.17 -12.93
C GLN A 21 12.79 -11.34 -13.16
N TYR A 22 13.76 -11.41 -12.25
CA TYR A 22 14.99 -10.62 -12.32
C TYR A 22 16.00 -11.12 -13.35
N LEU A 23 15.83 -12.37 -13.81
CA LEU A 23 16.65 -12.94 -14.86
C LEU A 23 16.07 -12.71 -16.25
N ILE A 24 14.89 -12.12 -16.40
CA ILE A 24 14.34 -11.83 -17.73
C ILE A 24 14.93 -10.52 -18.25
N ASP A 25 15.46 -10.55 -19.47
CA ASP A 25 15.95 -9.36 -20.16
C ASP A 25 14.81 -8.60 -20.87
N THR A 26 14.28 -7.59 -20.19
CA THR A 26 13.22 -6.71 -20.71
C THR A 26 13.64 -5.89 -21.94
N THR A 27 14.94 -5.80 -22.26
CA THR A 27 15.44 -5.09 -23.46
C THR A 27 15.57 -6.00 -24.68
N ASN A 28 15.53 -7.32 -24.47
CA ASN A 28 15.66 -8.33 -25.53
C ASN A 28 14.43 -9.28 -25.56
N LEU A 29 13.23 -8.71 -25.43
CA LEU A 29 11.98 -9.47 -25.45
C LEU A 29 11.69 -10.14 -26.79
N SER A 30 12.25 -9.60 -27.87
CA SER A 30 12.17 -10.20 -29.22
C SER A 30 12.81 -11.60 -29.26
N SER A 31 13.80 -11.84 -28.40
CA SER A 31 14.48 -13.13 -28.24
C SER A 31 13.95 -13.95 -27.06
N THR A 32 12.88 -13.50 -26.40
CA THR A 32 12.26 -14.20 -25.27
C THR A 32 11.19 -15.15 -25.76
N TYR A 33 11.20 -16.37 -25.21
CA TYR A 33 10.21 -17.42 -25.49
C TYR A 33 9.47 -17.78 -24.21
N ILE A 34 8.16 -17.89 -24.31
CA ILE A 34 7.32 -18.46 -23.25
C ILE A 34 7.22 -19.97 -23.50
N THR A 35 7.62 -20.76 -22.52
CA THR A 35 7.57 -22.22 -22.58
C THR A 35 6.37 -22.72 -21.78
N GLU A 36 5.50 -23.49 -22.45
CA GLU A 36 4.31 -24.08 -21.85
C GLU A 36 4.32 -25.59 -22.14
N THR A 37 3.93 -26.40 -21.15
CA THR A 37 3.82 -27.86 -21.31
C THR A 37 2.36 -28.25 -21.39
N SER A 38 1.96 -28.98 -22.43
CA SER A 38 0.61 -29.50 -22.58
C SER A 38 0.64 -30.92 -23.12
N GLY A 39 -0.03 -31.87 -22.45
CA GLY A 39 -0.10 -33.26 -22.88
C GLY A 39 1.26 -33.98 -22.98
N GLY A 40 2.27 -33.56 -22.21
CA GLY A 40 3.64 -34.11 -22.26
C GLY A 40 4.55 -33.51 -23.34
N VAL A 41 4.06 -32.54 -24.13
CA VAL A 41 4.84 -31.83 -25.14
C VAL A 41 5.13 -30.40 -24.66
N ILE A 42 6.40 -29.97 -24.78
CA ILE A 42 6.84 -28.61 -24.46
C ILE A 42 6.78 -27.77 -25.72
N LYS A 43 6.03 -26.67 -25.68
CA LYS A 43 5.97 -25.68 -26.76
C LYS A 43 6.66 -24.40 -26.30
N ALA A 44 7.61 -23.91 -27.10
CA ALA A 44 8.24 -22.61 -26.92
C ALA A 44 7.67 -21.63 -27.95
N THR A 45 7.01 -20.58 -27.49
CA THR A 45 6.41 -19.55 -28.36
C THR A 45 7.10 -18.22 -28.14
N LYS A 46 7.47 -17.51 -29.21
CA LYS A 46 8.07 -16.17 -29.08
C LYS A 46 7.11 -15.23 -28.37
N TYR A 47 7.63 -14.35 -27.52
CA TYR A 47 6.82 -13.42 -26.74
C TYR A 47 5.91 -12.56 -27.63
N SER A 48 6.40 -12.05 -28.76
CA SER A 48 5.59 -11.26 -29.70
C SER A 48 4.40 -12.03 -30.29
N GLN A 49 4.56 -13.32 -30.54
CA GLN A 49 3.48 -14.20 -30.99
C GLN A 49 2.54 -14.56 -29.83
N TYR A 50 3.08 -14.71 -28.62
CA TYR A 50 2.31 -14.97 -27.40
C TYR A 50 1.32 -13.84 -27.07
N LEU A 51 1.63 -12.61 -27.46
CA LEU A 51 0.74 -11.45 -27.30
C LEU A 51 -0.43 -11.42 -28.30
N GLN A 52 -0.32 -12.08 -29.46
CA GLN A 52 -1.34 -12.02 -30.49
C GLN A 52 -2.64 -12.68 -30.00
N GLY A 53 -3.74 -11.95 -30.07
CA GLY A 53 -5.05 -12.41 -29.60
C GLY A 53 -5.28 -12.30 -28.09
N ARG A 54 -4.35 -11.72 -27.31
CA ARG A 54 -4.54 -11.42 -25.88
C ARG A 54 -4.84 -9.95 -25.64
N SER A 55 -5.87 -9.65 -24.85
CA SER A 55 -6.15 -8.27 -24.44
C SER A 55 -5.20 -7.84 -23.33
N VAL A 56 -4.23 -6.98 -23.63
CA VAL A 56 -3.34 -6.39 -22.62
C VAL A 56 -4.08 -5.21 -21.97
N LYS A 57 -4.68 -5.42 -20.79
CA LYS A 57 -5.56 -4.43 -20.15
C LYS A 57 -4.85 -3.45 -19.21
N THR A 58 -3.60 -3.75 -18.80
CA THR A 58 -2.90 -3.00 -17.73
C THR A 58 -1.47 -2.60 -18.08
N SER A 59 -0.62 -3.53 -18.53
CA SER A 59 0.77 -3.26 -18.94
C SER A 59 1.27 -4.28 -19.96
N TYR A 60 2.12 -3.85 -20.89
CA TYR A 60 2.78 -4.68 -21.91
C TYR A 60 3.53 -5.89 -21.32
N PHE A 61 3.96 -5.82 -20.07
CA PHE A 61 4.72 -6.88 -19.38
C PHE A 61 3.84 -7.85 -18.59
N GLN A 62 2.54 -7.59 -18.44
CA GLN A 62 1.64 -8.45 -17.66
C GLN A 62 1.67 -9.92 -18.13
N PRO A 63 1.60 -10.22 -19.45
CA PRO A 63 1.63 -11.61 -19.93
C PRO A 63 2.93 -12.34 -19.61
N LEU A 64 4.05 -11.61 -19.47
CA LEU A 64 5.33 -12.16 -19.05
C LEU A 64 5.34 -12.46 -17.54
N LEU A 65 4.88 -11.52 -16.71
CA LEU A 65 4.75 -11.72 -15.26
C LEU A 65 3.81 -12.88 -14.93
N ASP A 66 2.73 -13.04 -15.69
CA ASP A 66 1.79 -14.16 -15.58
C ASP A 66 2.47 -15.50 -15.93
N ALA A 67 3.29 -15.51 -16.99
CA ALA A 67 3.97 -16.73 -17.47
C ALA A 67 4.98 -17.27 -16.43
N ILE A 68 5.71 -16.39 -15.75
CA ILE A 68 6.61 -16.78 -14.66
C ILE A 68 5.93 -16.80 -13.28
N LYS A 69 4.60 -16.60 -13.23
CA LYS A 69 3.79 -16.68 -12.03
C LYS A 69 4.31 -15.78 -10.90
N VAL A 70 4.72 -14.56 -11.22
CA VAL A 70 5.09 -13.58 -10.18
C VAL A 70 3.88 -13.35 -9.29
N GLN A 71 3.96 -13.79 -8.04
CA GLN A 71 2.97 -13.44 -7.02
C GLN A 71 3.46 -12.20 -6.27
N PRO A 72 2.70 -11.09 -6.25
CA PRO A 72 3.07 -9.89 -5.48
C PRO A 72 2.86 -10.05 -3.96
N PHE A 73 2.56 -11.25 -3.47
CA PHE A 73 2.02 -11.49 -2.12
C PHE A 73 3.01 -12.20 -1.21
N SER A 74 3.31 -11.59 -0.07
CA SER A 74 3.89 -12.30 1.09
C SER A 74 2.79 -13.07 1.81
N LEU A 75 3.05 -14.35 2.13
CA LEU A 75 2.15 -15.20 2.93
C LEU A 75 2.00 -14.69 4.38
N GLU A 76 2.87 -13.80 4.82
CA GLU A 76 2.88 -13.27 6.19
C GLU A 76 1.91 -12.09 6.38
N ILE A 77 1.42 -11.49 5.28
CA ILE A 77 0.55 -10.32 5.34
C ILE A 77 -0.90 -10.80 5.59
N PRO A 78 -1.61 -10.26 6.60
CA PRO A 78 -2.94 -10.70 7.00
C PRO A 78 -4.05 -10.18 6.06
N TRP A 79 -4.01 -10.60 4.80
CA TRP A 79 -4.94 -10.15 3.73
C TRP A 79 -6.42 -10.46 3.99
N GLU A 80 -6.73 -11.31 4.96
CA GLU A 80 -8.11 -11.60 5.38
C GLU A 80 -8.85 -10.35 5.86
N LYS A 81 -8.12 -9.38 6.43
CA LYS A 81 -8.66 -8.12 6.89
C LYS A 81 -7.86 -6.98 6.26
N THR A 82 -8.55 -5.99 5.71
CA THR A 82 -7.92 -4.89 4.99
C THR A 82 -8.50 -3.55 5.40
N LEU A 83 -7.65 -2.56 5.61
CA LEU A 83 -8.00 -1.17 5.77
C LEU A 83 -7.55 -0.42 4.52
N ILE A 84 -8.48 0.11 3.74
CA ILE A 84 -8.21 0.99 2.63
C ILE A 84 -8.23 2.42 3.16
N CYS A 85 -7.11 3.13 3.07
CA CYS A 85 -7.02 4.56 3.40
C CYS A 85 -6.89 5.40 2.12
N GLU A 86 -7.04 6.72 2.22
CA GLU A 86 -7.11 7.59 1.04
C GLU A 86 -5.80 7.61 0.28
N GLY A 87 -4.70 7.79 1.00
CA GLY A 87 -3.39 8.06 0.41
C GLY A 87 -2.23 7.32 1.07
N ILE A 88 -1.05 7.55 0.48
CA ILE A 88 0.22 7.01 0.98
C ILE A 88 0.61 7.59 2.34
N TYR A 89 0.28 8.85 2.62
CA TYR A 89 0.63 9.50 3.87
C TYR A 89 -0.23 8.99 5.04
N ASP A 90 -1.50 8.71 4.81
CA ASP A 90 -2.36 8.03 5.80
C ASP A 90 -1.83 6.63 6.08
N TYR A 91 -1.45 5.88 5.04
CA TYR A 91 -0.83 4.56 5.22
C TYR A 91 0.40 4.66 6.13
N ILE A 92 1.28 5.64 5.88
CA ILE A 92 2.46 5.87 6.71
C ILE A 92 2.06 6.23 8.14
N ALA A 93 1.11 7.16 8.31
CA ALA A 93 0.64 7.62 9.62
C ALA A 93 0.05 6.46 10.44
N TYR A 94 -0.83 5.65 9.86
CA TYR A 94 -1.41 4.49 10.52
C TYR A 94 -0.37 3.40 10.79
N SER A 95 0.56 3.16 9.87
CA SER A 95 1.64 2.18 10.09
C SER A 95 2.50 2.58 11.29
N ILE A 96 2.94 3.84 11.34
CA ILE A 96 3.70 4.37 12.48
C ILE A 96 2.87 4.31 13.77
N ALA A 97 1.61 4.74 13.71
CA ALA A 97 0.76 4.78 14.89
C ALA A 97 0.47 3.38 15.45
N PHE A 98 0.05 2.44 14.63
CA PHE A 98 -0.39 1.14 15.09
C PHE A 98 0.77 0.19 15.41
N GLU A 99 1.81 0.19 14.58
CA GLU A 99 2.95 -0.72 14.79
C GLU A 99 3.93 -0.16 15.81
N ASP A 100 4.36 1.11 15.66
CA ASP A 100 5.46 1.65 16.47
C ASP A 100 4.97 2.35 17.75
N LEU A 101 3.90 3.15 17.68
CA LEU A 101 3.40 3.86 18.86
C LEU A 101 2.58 2.95 19.78
N LEU A 102 1.72 2.09 19.23
CA LEU A 102 0.92 1.15 20.03
C LEU A 102 1.65 -0.17 20.31
N GLY A 103 2.70 -0.49 19.57
CA GLY A 103 3.43 -1.77 19.70
C GLY A 103 2.55 -2.98 19.35
N LYS A 104 1.56 -2.81 18.46
CA LYS A 104 0.62 -3.87 18.10
C LYS A 104 1.05 -4.52 16.80
N LYS A 105 1.05 -5.86 16.77
CA LYS A 105 1.05 -6.58 15.50
C LYS A 105 -0.30 -6.32 14.82
N LEU A 106 -0.27 -5.76 13.62
CA LEU A 106 -1.48 -5.52 12.85
C LEU A 106 -2.16 -6.85 12.52
N GLY A 107 -3.45 -6.96 12.87
CA GLY A 107 -4.30 -8.09 12.49
C GLY A 107 -4.97 -7.90 11.13
N PHE A 108 -4.62 -6.84 10.40
CA PHE A 108 -5.16 -6.45 9.11
C PHE A 108 -4.08 -5.73 8.29
N SER A 109 -4.18 -5.81 6.97
CA SER A 109 -3.34 -5.08 6.03
C SER A 109 -3.85 -3.66 5.84
N ILE A 110 -2.95 -2.69 5.60
CA ILE A 110 -3.34 -1.32 5.22
C ILE A 110 -2.97 -1.14 3.75
N ILE A 111 -3.91 -0.65 2.93
CA ILE A 111 -3.72 -0.39 1.50
C ILE A 111 -3.95 1.09 1.23
N PRO A 112 -2.95 1.83 0.72
CA PRO A 112 -3.13 3.21 0.32
C PRO A 112 -3.84 3.32 -1.03
N GLY A 113 -4.76 4.28 -1.15
CA GLY A 113 -5.23 4.80 -2.42
C GLY A 113 -4.31 5.87 -3.01
N GLU A 114 -4.78 6.50 -4.10
CA GLU A 114 -4.16 7.69 -4.72
C GLU A 114 -4.84 9.00 -4.26
N GLY A 115 -5.83 8.90 -3.37
CA GLY A 115 -6.68 9.99 -2.90
C GLY A 115 -8.13 9.52 -2.69
N ALA A 116 -8.91 10.32 -1.96
CA ALA A 116 -10.28 9.99 -1.56
C ALA A 116 -11.18 9.53 -2.71
N SER A 117 -11.04 10.12 -3.91
CA SER A 117 -11.86 9.84 -5.09
C SER A 117 -11.44 8.60 -5.91
N SER A 118 -10.36 7.91 -5.54
CA SER A 118 -9.75 6.83 -6.33
C SER A 118 -9.95 5.41 -5.77
N LEU A 119 -10.77 5.23 -4.72
CA LEU A 119 -10.79 3.97 -3.95
C LEU A 119 -11.66 2.84 -4.55
N SER A 120 -12.52 3.12 -5.53
CA SER A 120 -13.42 2.12 -6.14
C SER A 120 -12.71 0.84 -6.64
N PRO A 121 -11.55 0.90 -7.31
CA PRO A 121 -10.83 -0.30 -7.73
C PRO A 121 -10.34 -1.14 -6.55
N LEU A 122 -9.86 -0.50 -5.47
CA LEU A 122 -9.39 -1.20 -4.28
C LEU A 122 -10.53 -1.87 -3.50
N ILE A 123 -11.68 -1.20 -3.43
CA ILE A 123 -12.90 -1.78 -2.86
C ILE A 123 -13.33 -3.01 -3.69
N SER A 124 -13.39 -2.85 -5.01
CA SER A 124 -13.76 -3.95 -5.93
C SER A 124 -12.79 -5.14 -5.83
N LEU A 125 -11.49 -4.87 -5.71
CA LEU A 125 -10.47 -5.88 -5.54
C LEU A 125 -10.62 -6.61 -4.20
N SER A 126 -10.88 -5.88 -3.13
CA SER A 126 -11.11 -6.46 -1.80
C SER A 126 -12.33 -7.37 -1.77
N ILE A 127 -13.43 -6.97 -2.45
CA ILE A 127 -14.62 -7.80 -2.65
C ILE A 127 -14.26 -9.06 -3.44
N ALA A 128 -13.52 -8.93 -4.55
CA ALA A 128 -13.12 -10.06 -5.39
C ALA A 128 -12.24 -11.07 -4.63
N TRP A 129 -11.43 -10.60 -3.69
CA TRP A 129 -10.62 -11.46 -2.82
C TRP A 129 -11.35 -11.99 -1.59
N GLY A 130 -12.60 -11.59 -1.37
CA GLY A 130 -13.34 -11.96 -0.15
C GLY A 130 -12.70 -11.41 1.13
N SER A 131 -11.89 -10.35 1.01
CA SER A 131 -11.28 -9.71 2.17
C SER A 131 -12.34 -8.99 2.98
N LYS A 132 -12.27 -9.11 4.31
CA LYS A 132 -13.03 -8.24 5.20
C LYS A 132 -12.39 -6.87 5.15
N PHE A 133 -12.92 -5.98 4.32
CA PHE A 133 -12.36 -4.65 4.15
C PHE A 133 -13.11 -3.60 4.97
N LEU A 134 -12.38 -2.54 5.31
CA LEU A 134 -12.91 -1.27 5.77
C LEU A 134 -12.29 -0.17 4.90
N VAL A 135 -13.07 0.86 4.59
CA VAL A 135 -12.57 2.09 3.99
C VAL A 135 -12.59 3.15 5.08
N LEU A 136 -11.48 3.85 5.25
CA LEU A 136 -11.37 4.97 6.19
C LEU A 136 -10.89 6.21 5.43
N LEU A 137 -11.82 7.14 5.28
CA LEU A 137 -11.61 8.45 4.67
C LEU A 137 -11.35 9.50 5.74
N ASP A 138 -10.72 10.60 5.34
CA ASP A 138 -10.61 11.79 6.16
C ASP A 138 -12.01 12.35 6.47
N ARG A 139 -12.07 13.20 7.48
CA ARG A 139 -13.29 13.89 7.87
C ARG A 139 -13.32 15.29 7.27
N ASP A 140 -12.87 15.47 6.04
CA ASP A 140 -12.99 16.72 5.30
C ASP A 140 -14.18 16.66 4.32
N GLU A 141 -14.33 17.70 3.50
CA GLU A 141 -15.47 17.78 2.56
C GLU A 141 -15.38 16.69 1.48
N GLU A 142 -14.18 16.45 0.93
CA GLU A 142 -13.96 15.43 -0.09
C GLU A 142 -14.18 14.03 0.50
N GLY A 143 -13.57 13.71 1.64
CA GLY A 143 -13.71 12.40 2.30
C GLY A 143 -15.16 12.05 2.61
N VAL A 144 -15.98 13.03 3.04
CA VAL A 144 -17.42 12.84 3.28
C VAL A 144 -18.18 12.62 1.98
N GLU A 145 -17.95 13.45 0.96
CA GLU A 145 -18.59 13.28 -0.36
C GLU A 145 -18.28 11.91 -0.96
N GLN A 146 -17.01 11.49 -0.88
CA GLN A 146 -16.58 10.21 -1.42
C GLN A 146 -17.11 9.03 -0.59
N ALA A 147 -17.22 9.15 0.73
CA ALA A 147 -17.86 8.15 1.59
C ALA A 147 -19.32 7.91 1.17
N GLU A 148 -20.07 8.98 0.90
CA GLU A 148 -21.45 8.89 0.41
C GLU A 148 -21.51 8.26 -0.98
N ARG A 149 -20.62 8.67 -1.90
CA ARG A 149 -20.52 8.11 -3.25
C ARG A 149 -20.25 6.60 -3.20
N TYR A 150 -19.27 6.17 -2.41
CA TYR A 150 -18.95 4.75 -2.26
C TYR A 150 -20.08 3.98 -1.58
N SER A 151 -20.73 4.55 -0.57
CA SER A 151 -21.90 3.92 0.06
C SER A 151 -23.06 3.76 -0.92
N GLY A 152 -23.22 4.68 -1.86
CA GLY A 152 -24.18 4.59 -2.96
C GLY A 152 -23.83 3.53 -4.00
N ASN A 153 -22.55 3.43 -4.38
CA ASN A 153 -22.05 2.48 -5.38
C ASN A 153 -21.97 1.04 -4.84
N PHE A 154 -21.61 0.90 -3.56
CA PHE A 154 -21.38 -0.37 -2.86
C PHE A 154 -22.38 -0.55 -1.70
N LYS A 155 -23.68 -0.41 -1.96
CA LYS A 155 -24.76 -0.35 -0.94
C LYS A 155 -24.72 -1.44 0.13
N ILE A 156 -24.31 -2.65 -0.23
CA ILE A 156 -24.22 -3.80 0.68
C ILE A 156 -23.12 -3.60 1.73
N PHE A 157 -22.10 -2.80 1.42
CA PHE A 157 -20.91 -2.55 2.24
C PHE A 157 -20.90 -1.14 2.84
N LYS A 158 -22.04 -0.44 2.88
CA LYS A 158 -22.10 0.93 3.40
C LYS A 158 -21.60 1.05 4.85
N ASP A 159 -21.76 0.01 5.67
CA ASP A 159 -21.30 -0.06 7.06
C ASP A 159 -19.77 -0.27 7.16
N LYS A 160 -19.12 -0.56 6.04
CA LYS A 160 -17.66 -0.72 5.92
C LYS A 160 -16.99 0.53 5.39
N ILE A 161 -17.75 1.56 5.05
CA ILE A 161 -17.24 2.82 4.51
C ILE A 161 -17.39 3.88 5.59
N LEU A 162 -16.27 4.32 6.13
CA LEU A 162 -16.20 5.18 7.31
C LEU A 162 -15.41 6.44 6.98
N THR A 163 -15.72 7.51 7.69
CA THR A 163 -14.86 8.68 7.83
C THR A 163 -14.19 8.68 9.19
N LEU A 164 -13.10 9.43 9.33
CA LEU A 164 -12.47 9.66 10.62
C LEU A 164 -13.44 10.24 11.66
N GLY A 165 -14.48 10.97 11.23
CA GLY A 165 -15.52 11.52 12.11
C GLY A 165 -16.43 10.48 12.76
N ASP A 166 -16.57 9.30 12.14
CA ASP A 166 -17.35 8.19 12.70
C ASP A 166 -16.62 7.51 13.86
N ILE A 167 -15.30 7.64 13.91
CA ILE A 167 -14.41 6.88 14.82
C ILE A 167 -13.75 7.80 15.85
N ALA A 168 -13.14 8.90 15.39
CA ALA A 168 -12.41 9.85 16.20
C ALA A 168 -13.27 11.10 16.45
N LYS A 169 -13.36 11.51 17.71
CA LYS A 169 -14.03 12.76 18.09
C LYS A 169 -12.99 13.82 18.36
N LEU A 170 -12.68 14.64 17.36
CA LEU A 170 -11.93 15.87 17.53
C LEU A 170 -12.88 17.06 17.70
N ALA A 171 -12.39 18.14 18.33
CA ALA A 171 -13.16 19.38 18.49
C ALA A 171 -13.38 20.12 17.15
N LYS A 172 -12.54 19.83 16.15
CA LYS A 172 -12.62 20.40 14.80
C LYS A 172 -13.63 19.59 13.97
N GLN A 173 -14.48 20.28 13.20
CA GLN A 173 -15.47 19.60 12.36
C GLN A 173 -14.86 18.93 11.13
N ASN A 174 -13.82 19.53 10.55
CA ASN A 174 -13.10 18.99 9.40
C ASN A 174 -11.67 18.63 9.79
N PHE A 175 -11.27 17.38 9.66
CA PHE A 175 -9.93 16.97 10.05
C PHE A 175 -9.46 15.73 9.29
N GLU A 176 -8.14 15.67 9.16
CA GLU A 176 -7.43 14.65 8.40
C GLU A 176 -6.60 13.79 9.36
N VAL A 177 -5.98 12.73 8.85
CA VAL A 177 -5.13 11.84 9.66
C VAL A 177 -3.99 12.58 10.37
N GLU A 178 -3.40 13.62 9.76
CA GLU A 178 -2.33 14.42 10.36
C GLU A 178 -2.81 15.23 11.56
N ASP A 179 -4.09 15.61 11.60
CA ASP A 179 -4.69 16.35 12.71
C ASP A 179 -4.90 15.48 13.97
N LEU A 180 -4.77 14.15 13.85
CA LEU A 180 -4.74 13.24 15.00
C LEU A 180 -3.47 13.39 15.84
N PHE A 181 -2.40 13.99 15.28
CA PHE A 181 -1.18 14.31 15.99
C PHE A 181 -1.26 15.72 16.59
N SER A 182 -0.95 15.85 17.87
CA SER A 182 -0.91 17.17 18.51
C SER A 182 0.19 18.05 17.90
N VAL A 183 0.07 19.37 18.02
CA VAL A 183 1.13 20.30 17.59
C VAL A 183 2.48 19.94 18.22
N ARG A 184 2.48 19.52 19.49
CA ARG A 184 3.70 19.12 20.19
C ARG A 184 4.30 17.84 19.60
N ASP A 185 3.45 16.88 19.24
CA ASP A 185 3.87 15.65 18.58
C ASP A 185 4.49 15.95 17.23
N LYS A 186 3.85 16.80 16.41
CA LYS A 186 4.41 17.23 15.12
C LYS A 186 5.81 17.82 15.28
N MET A 187 6.03 18.67 16.30
CA MET A 187 7.34 19.27 16.59
C MET A 187 8.38 18.24 17.07
N LYS A 188 7.99 17.29 17.93
CA LYS A 188 8.89 16.23 18.41
C LYS A 188 9.27 15.27 17.29
N LEU A 189 8.33 14.88 16.44
CA LEU A 189 8.60 14.05 15.27
C LEU A 189 9.51 14.77 14.27
N ALA A 190 9.34 16.08 14.07
CA ALA A 190 10.27 16.88 13.27
C ALA A 190 11.70 16.80 13.84
N THR A 191 11.84 17.01 15.15
CA THR A 191 13.15 16.94 15.83
C THR A 191 13.76 15.54 15.72
N LEU A 192 12.94 14.48 15.89
CA LEU A 192 13.34 13.10 15.73
C LEU A 192 13.84 12.80 14.31
N ALA A 193 13.20 13.38 13.29
CA ALA A 193 13.62 13.30 11.90
C ALA A 193 14.84 14.19 11.57
N GLY A 194 15.42 14.89 12.55
CA GLY A 194 16.55 15.78 12.35
C GLY A 194 16.19 17.16 11.79
N VAL A 195 14.90 17.52 11.79
CA VAL A 195 14.40 18.81 11.32
C VAL A 195 14.15 19.73 12.50
N SER A 196 14.93 20.82 12.58
CA SER A 196 14.70 21.86 13.60
C SER A 196 13.66 22.86 13.09
N LEU A 197 12.54 22.96 13.80
CA LEU A 197 11.44 23.87 13.45
C LEU A 197 11.20 24.88 14.56
N VAL A 198 10.89 26.11 14.17
CA VAL A 198 10.48 27.19 15.10
C VAL A 198 8.94 27.31 15.18
N LYS A 199 8.24 26.83 14.15
CA LYS A 199 6.78 26.81 14.04
C LYS A 199 6.30 25.40 13.70
N PRO A 200 5.03 25.06 13.99
CA PRO A 200 4.46 23.79 13.58
C PRO A 200 4.61 23.56 12.07
N PRO A 201 4.96 22.33 11.62
CA PRO A 201 5.07 22.04 10.19
C PRO A 201 3.72 22.21 9.50
N THR A 202 3.75 22.61 8.22
CA THR A 202 2.59 22.52 7.33
C THR A 202 2.26 21.05 7.06
N LYS A 203 1.07 20.76 6.49
CA LYS A 203 0.66 19.40 6.11
C LYS A 203 1.74 18.68 5.29
N GLY A 204 2.07 19.22 4.12
CA GLY A 204 3.08 18.61 3.24
C GLY A 204 4.48 18.49 3.87
N SER A 205 4.87 19.39 4.77
CA SER A 205 6.13 19.22 5.52
C SER A 205 6.04 18.11 6.56
N PHE A 206 4.89 17.95 7.22
CA PHE A 206 4.67 16.90 8.20
C PHE A 206 4.61 15.52 7.54
N ASP A 207 4.00 15.41 6.37
CA ASP A 207 3.97 14.21 5.55
C ASP A 207 5.38 13.69 5.24
N GLN A 208 6.28 14.61 4.86
CA GLN A 208 7.70 14.29 4.60
C GLN A 208 8.46 13.90 5.87
N ILE A 209 8.13 14.50 7.02
CA ILE A 209 8.68 14.10 8.32
C ILE A 209 8.27 12.66 8.66
N LEU A 210 6.98 12.34 8.51
CA LEU A 210 6.47 10.98 8.75
C LEU A 210 7.11 9.97 7.80
N ALA A 211 7.24 10.30 6.50
CA ALA A 211 7.91 9.45 5.53
C ALA A 211 9.40 9.21 5.89
N THR A 212 10.11 10.25 6.35
CA THR A 212 11.50 10.13 6.80
C THR A 212 11.63 9.15 7.97
N ILE A 213 10.71 9.23 8.94
CA ILE A 213 10.67 8.30 10.07
C ILE A 213 10.34 6.88 9.61
N PHE A 214 9.32 6.73 8.76
CA PHE A 214 8.87 5.43 8.25
C PHE A 214 9.97 4.66 7.51
N LEU A 215 10.79 5.36 6.74
CA LEU A 215 11.91 4.76 6.00
C LEU A 215 13.11 4.40 6.88
N SER A 216 13.14 4.84 8.15
CA SER A 216 14.26 4.67 9.05
C SER A 216 13.89 3.85 10.29
N GLN A 217 14.23 2.56 10.27
CA GLN A 217 13.97 1.64 11.40
C GLN A 217 14.50 2.15 12.77
N PRO A 218 15.69 2.77 12.86
CA PRO A 218 16.15 3.37 14.11
C PRO A 218 15.26 4.53 14.61
N LEU A 219 14.65 5.29 13.70
CA LEU A 219 13.74 6.37 14.06
C LEU A 219 12.36 5.83 14.46
N ARG A 220 11.83 4.84 13.72
CA ARG A 220 10.55 4.17 14.04
C ARG A 220 10.51 3.68 15.49
N ARG A 221 11.58 3.00 15.94
CA ARG A 221 11.70 2.50 17.32
C ARG A 221 11.62 3.58 18.40
N LYS A 222 11.94 4.83 18.07
CA LYS A 222 11.92 5.96 19.00
C LYS A 222 10.56 6.68 19.04
N VAL A 223 9.62 6.35 18.15
CA VAL A 223 8.32 7.04 18.06
C VAL A 223 7.54 6.90 19.36
N GLN A 224 7.51 5.70 19.96
CA GLN A 224 6.76 5.42 21.18
C GLN A 224 7.14 6.36 22.34
N ASP A 225 8.42 6.73 22.47
CA ASP A 225 8.92 7.56 23.56
C ASP A 225 8.68 9.06 23.33
N ASN A 226 8.36 9.45 22.09
CA ASN A 226 8.25 10.85 21.70
C ASN A 226 6.80 11.34 21.70
N LEU A 227 5.81 10.50 21.45
CA LEU A 227 4.42 10.96 21.28
C LEU A 227 3.63 11.10 22.60
N GLU A 228 2.68 12.03 22.62
CA GLU A 228 1.82 12.28 23.77
C GLU A 228 0.84 11.14 24.05
N LYS A 229 0.50 10.96 25.34
CA LYS A 229 -0.46 9.94 25.79
C LYS A 229 -1.86 10.14 25.19
N SER A 230 -2.25 11.39 24.92
CA SER A 230 -3.51 11.74 24.25
C SER A 230 -3.55 11.17 22.84
N THR A 231 -2.52 11.41 22.03
CA THR A 231 -2.38 10.88 20.67
C THR A 231 -2.38 9.36 20.67
N LYS A 232 -1.64 8.75 21.60
CA LYS A 232 -1.67 7.29 21.80
C LYS A 232 -3.09 6.78 22.07
N LYS A 233 -3.84 7.45 22.95
CA LYS A 233 -5.23 7.08 23.29
C LYS A 233 -6.17 7.24 22.09
N THR A 234 -5.98 8.28 21.27
CA THR A 234 -6.76 8.49 20.03
C THR A 234 -6.55 7.33 19.05
N PHE A 235 -5.29 7.03 18.70
CA PHE A 235 -4.99 5.92 17.79
C PHE A 235 -5.38 4.55 18.36
N GLU A 236 -5.26 4.35 19.67
CA GLU A 236 -5.75 3.13 20.32
C GLU A 236 -7.28 3.01 20.20
N GLY A 237 -8.02 4.12 20.35
CA GLY A 237 -9.46 4.16 20.13
C GLY A 237 -9.84 3.79 18.70
N ILE A 238 -9.16 4.38 17.71
CA ILE A 238 -9.34 4.07 16.29
C ILE A 238 -9.06 2.59 16.03
N TYR A 239 -7.91 2.08 16.48
CA TYR A 239 -7.51 0.69 16.29
C TYR A 239 -8.52 -0.29 16.88
N ARG A 240 -9.04 -0.03 18.09
CA ARG A 240 -10.05 -0.87 18.74
C ARG A 240 -11.37 -0.84 17.98
N HIS A 241 -11.79 0.33 17.52
CA HIS A 241 -13.03 0.48 16.75
C HIS A 241 -12.95 -0.29 15.43
N LEU A 242 -11.87 -0.11 14.65
CA LEU A 242 -11.65 -0.85 13.40
C LEU A 242 -11.67 -2.37 13.63
N ASN A 243 -10.99 -2.86 14.67
CA ASN A 243 -11.01 -4.30 14.98
C ASN A 243 -12.38 -4.82 15.38
N SER A 244 -13.26 -3.99 15.95
CA SER A 244 -14.63 -4.40 16.31
C SER A 244 -15.56 -4.54 15.11
N LEU A 245 -15.18 -4.00 13.94
CA LEU A 245 -15.98 -4.03 12.71
C LEU A 245 -15.63 -5.18 11.75
N TYR A 246 -14.52 -5.90 12.01
CA TYR A 246 -14.07 -7.09 11.29
C TYR A 246 -14.63 -8.40 11.87
#